data_AF-A0A940ZC52-F1
#
_entry.id   AF-A0A940ZC52-F1
#
_cell.length_a   1.000
_cell.length_b   1.000
_cell.length_c   1.000
_cell.angle_alpha   90.00
_cell.angle_beta   90.00
_cell.angle_gamma   90.00
#
_symmetry.space_group_name_H-M   'P 1'
#
loop_
_entity.id
_entity.type
_entity.pdbx_description
1 polymer ?
#
loop_
_entity_poly.entity_id
_entity_poly.type
_entity_poly.pdbx_seq_one_letter_code
_entity_poly.pdbx_strand_id
1 'polypeptide(L)'
;MTGSHYGLIRNGGEKMSARTGRKEFTSRSLVLGWAVFCLAFFVFWGQLADAAPKGQKAFASPEEAVKALYEAAKQEDAKSLSAIFGPGGKDLIATGDKAADQAERKRFVRGYEEKNQLVPETDKRATLLVGKEDWPFPIPVVKEGETWFFDVKEGKEELLNRRIGRNELSAIQVCLAYVDAQREYAFRSQEKLGLMQYAQKFWSSKGKKDGLYWETKAGEEPSP
;
A
#
# COMPACT_ATOMS: atom_id res chain seq x y z
N MET A 1 23.17 -72.53 -12.05
CA MET A 1 23.10 -73.71 -11.18
C MET A 1 21.83 -73.62 -10.36
N THR A 2 20.98 -74.67 -10.44
CA THR A 2 19.96 -75.09 -9.45
C THR A 2 18.94 -74.05 -8.98
N GLY A 3 17.64 -74.11 -9.26
CA GLY A 3 16.76 -75.26 -9.50
C GLY A 3 15.85 -75.50 -8.29
N SER A 4 14.53 -75.41 -8.55
CA SER A 4 13.45 -76.20 -7.94
C SER A 4 12.92 -75.84 -6.54
N HIS A 5 11.60 -75.62 -6.43
CA HIS A 5 10.63 -76.46 -5.70
C HIS A 5 9.20 -75.84 -5.84
N TYR A 6 8.30 -76.38 -6.69
CA TYR A 6 7.23 -77.36 -6.40
C TYR A 6 6.38 -77.00 -5.16
N GLY A 7 5.03 -76.93 -5.15
CA GLY A 7 3.95 -77.23 -6.10
C GLY A 7 2.62 -77.42 -5.32
N LEU A 8 1.49 -77.59 -6.05
CA LEU A 8 0.25 -78.35 -5.68
C LEU A 8 -0.69 -77.68 -4.60
N ILE A 9 -2.03 -77.52 -4.70
CA ILE A 9 -3.17 -78.41 -5.08
C ILE A 9 -4.54 -77.65 -5.16
N ARG A 10 -5.43 -78.12 -6.07
CA ARG A 10 -6.94 -78.11 -6.21
C ARG A 10 -7.72 -76.77 -6.28
N ASN A 11 -8.67 -76.50 -7.19
CA ASN A 11 -9.68 -77.20 -8.05
C ASN A 11 -11.13 -76.97 -7.55
N GLY A 12 -11.99 -76.47 -8.44
CA GLY A 12 -13.46 -76.63 -8.39
C GLY A 12 -14.29 -75.35 -8.25
N GLY A 13 -15.00 -74.94 -9.32
CA GLY A 13 -16.16 -74.04 -9.17
C GLY A 13 -16.46 -73.12 -10.35
N GLU A 14 -16.69 -73.68 -11.52
CA GLU A 14 -17.33 -73.05 -12.69
C GLU A 14 -18.61 -72.27 -12.31
N LYS A 15 -18.77 -71.04 -12.82
CA LYS A 15 -20.02 -70.59 -13.47
C LYS A 15 -19.70 -69.54 -14.56
N MET A 16 -20.05 -69.94 -15.78
CA MET A 16 -20.09 -69.17 -17.01
C MET A 16 -21.03 -67.96 -16.96
N SER A 17 -20.79 -67.04 -17.92
CA SER A 17 -21.65 -65.99 -18.48
C SER A 17 -21.07 -64.59 -18.21
N ALA A 18 -20.72 -63.73 -19.18
CA ALA A 18 -21.16 -63.64 -20.55
C ALA A 18 -20.09 -62.95 -21.44
N ARG A 19 -20.08 -63.39 -22.71
CA ARG A 19 -19.87 -62.63 -23.97
C ARG A 19 -18.98 -61.37 -23.89
N THR A 20 -17.80 -61.40 -24.52
CA THR A 20 -17.58 -60.94 -25.93
C THR A 20 -18.02 -59.48 -26.11
N GLY A 21 -17.20 -58.53 -26.53
CA GLY A 21 -15.85 -58.55 -27.04
C GLY A 21 -15.50 -57.12 -27.49
N ARG A 22 -14.21 -56.82 -27.38
CA ARG A 22 -13.43 -55.76 -28.03
C ARG A 22 -14.02 -55.28 -29.37
N LYS A 23 -14.03 -53.96 -29.60
CA LYS A 23 -13.23 -53.26 -30.64
C LYS A 23 -13.54 -51.76 -30.69
N GLU A 24 -12.47 -50.99 -30.45
CA GLU A 24 -12.16 -49.67 -30.99
C GLU A 24 -12.76 -49.42 -32.39
N PHE A 25 -13.36 -48.25 -32.64
CA PHE A 25 -13.04 -47.36 -33.77
C PHE A 25 -13.92 -46.09 -33.74
N THR A 26 -13.25 -44.94 -33.79
CA THR A 26 -13.61 -43.64 -34.40
C THR A 26 -15.08 -43.32 -34.76
N SER A 27 -15.53 -42.10 -34.45
CA SER A 27 -16.00 -41.17 -35.50
C SER A 27 -16.24 -39.76 -34.95
N ARG A 28 -15.89 -38.78 -35.78
CA ARG A 28 -16.16 -37.37 -35.64
C ARG A 28 -17.65 -37.08 -35.87
N SER A 29 -18.12 -36.00 -35.24
CA SER A 29 -19.14 -35.04 -35.70
C SER A 29 -20.53 -35.08 -35.04
N LEU A 30 -20.89 -33.90 -34.51
CA LEU A 30 -22.23 -33.30 -34.37
C LEU A 30 -23.12 -33.80 -33.22
N VAL A 31 -23.85 -32.98 -32.46
CA VAL A 31 -23.89 -31.54 -32.15
C VAL A 31 -25.08 -31.37 -31.18
N LEU A 32 -25.07 -30.30 -30.37
CA LEU A 32 -26.22 -29.71 -29.65
C LEU A 32 -26.83 -30.52 -28.48
N GLY A 33 -26.81 -29.92 -27.28
CA GLY A 33 -27.66 -30.40 -26.18
C GLY A 33 -27.32 -29.92 -24.77
N TRP A 34 -26.42 -28.96 -24.57
CA TRP A 34 -26.13 -28.37 -23.24
C TRP A 34 -26.04 -26.84 -23.31
N ALA A 35 -26.91 -26.23 -24.11
CA ALA A 35 -27.19 -24.80 -24.08
C ALA A 35 -28.71 -24.67 -23.91
N VAL A 36 -29.16 -24.26 -22.71
CA VAL A 36 -30.44 -23.53 -22.45
C VAL A 36 -30.76 -23.41 -20.95
N PHE A 37 -30.16 -24.16 -20.02
CA PHE A 37 -30.51 -24.06 -18.58
C PHE A 37 -29.44 -23.42 -17.69
N CYS A 38 -29.00 -22.20 -18.04
CA CYS A 38 -28.38 -21.20 -17.12
C CYS A 38 -28.51 -19.78 -17.73
N LEU A 39 -29.58 -19.53 -18.50
CA LEU A 39 -29.80 -18.29 -19.26
C LEU A 39 -30.93 -17.42 -18.68
N ALA A 40 -31.12 -17.44 -17.35
CA ALA A 40 -32.21 -16.68 -16.73
C ALA A 40 -31.94 -16.19 -15.29
N PHE A 41 -30.70 -15.91 -14.87
CA PHE A 41 -30.48 -15.34 -13.52
C PHE A 41 -29.30 -14.37 -13.30
N PHE A 42 -28.77 -13.69 -14.31
CA PHE A 42 -27.93 -12.49 -14.07
C PHE A 42 -28.03 -11.47 -15.22
N VAL A 43 -29.24 -11.23 -15.71
CA VAL A 43 -29.55 -10.01 -16.49
C VAL A 43 -30.09 -8.97 -15.52
N PHE A 44 -29.23 -8.44 -14.63
CA PHE A 44 -29.38 -7.13 -13.98
C PHE A 44 -28.20 -6.82 -13.03
N TRP A 45 -26.99 -6.64 -13.55
CA TRP A 45 -26.13 -5.62 -12.96
C TRP A 45 -26.08 -4.48 -13.96
N GLY A 46 -27.06 -3.58 -13.84
CA GLY A 46 -26.94 -2.29 -14.46
C GLY A 46 -25.60 -1.69 -14.04
N GLN A 47 -24.76 -1.40 -15.03
CA GLN A 47 -23.67 -0.45 -14.85
C GLN A 47 -24.30 0.85 -14.34
N LEU A 48 -24.25 1.04 -13.03
CA LEU A 48 -24.16 2.39 -12.50
C LEU A 48 -22.82 2.90 -13.02
N ALA A 49 -22.86 3.62 -14.14
CA ALA A 49 -21.85 4.61 -14.43
C ALA A 49 -21.99 5.65 -13.33
N ASP A 50 -21.16 5.58 -12.29
CA ASP A 50 -20.92 6.79 -11.52
C ASP A 50 -20.23 7.76 -12.51
N ALA A 51 -20.79 8.94 -12.67
CA ALA A 51 -20.02 10.01 -13.26
C ALA A 51 -18.98 10.41 -12.21
N ALA A 52 -17.95 11.17 -12.60
CA ALA A 52 -17.11 11.87 -11.61
C ALA A 52 -18.01 12.44 -10.49
N PRO A 53 -17.70 12.18 -9.20
CA PRO A 53 -18.58 12.53 -8.09
C PRO A 53 -19.09 13.95 -8.25
N LYS A 54 -20.42 14.17 -8.10
CA LYS A 54 -21.06 15.46 -8.39
C LYS A 54 -20.22 16.64 -7.84
N GLY A 55 -19.70 17.47 -8.73
CA GLY A 55 -18.87 18.64 -8.39
C GLY A 55 -17.36 18.42 -8.45
N GLN A 56 -16.88 17.25 -8.88
CA GLN A 56 -15.48 17.01 -9.22
C GLN A 56 -15.23 17.21 -10.73
N LYS A 57 -14.09 17.81 -11.07
CA LYS A 57 -13.67 18.00 -12.46
C LYS A 57 -13.31 16.66 -13.09
N ALA A 58 -13.89 16.41 -14.26
CA ALA A 58 -13.60 15.28 -15.13
C ALA A 58 -12.64 15.70 -16.26
N PHE A 59 -11.85 14.75 -16.73
CA PHE A 59 -10.81 14.94 -17.76
C PHE A 59 -10.96 13.93 -18.89
N ALA A 60 -10.47 14.25 -20.08
CA ALA A 60 -10.50 13.33 -21.22
C ALA A 60 -9.40 12.27 -21.14
N SER A 61 -8.30 12.55 -20.42
CA SER A 61 -7.19 11.63 -20.22
C SER A 61 -6.54 11.82 -18.84
N PRO A 62 -5.79 10.82 -18.34
CA PRO A 62 -5.11 10.94 -17.06
C PRO A 62 -3.93 11.93 -17.12
N GLU A 63 -3.32 12.15 -18.29
CA GLU A 63 -2.31 13.18 -18.51
C GLU A 63 -2.90 14.58 -18.33
N GLU A 64 -4.11 14.82 -18.83
CA GLU A 64 -4.81 16.10 -18.66
C GLU A 64 -5.12 16.37 -17.17
N ALA A 65 -5.56 15.35 -16.44
CA ALA A 65 -5.83 15.43 -15.01
C ALA A 65 -4.57 15.82 -14.20
N VAL A 66 -3.47 15.12 -14.47
CA VAL A 66 -2.17 15.36 -13.81
C VAL A 66 -1.61 16.74 -14.15
N LYS A 67 -1.70 17.16 -15.42
CA LYS A 67 -1.26 18.49 -15.83
C LYS A 67 -2.07 19.58 -15.13
N ALA A 68 -3.40 19.41 -15.04
CA ALA A 68 -4.25 20.36 -14.33
C ALA A 68 -3.91 20.45 -12.83
N LEU A 69 -3.60 19.31 -12.19
CA LEU A 69 -3.13 19.27 -10.80
C LEU A 69 -1.82 20.04 -10.64
N TYR A 70 -0.84 19.80 -11.51
CA TYR A 70 0.44 20.49 -11.49
C TYR A 70 0.29 22.01 -11.64
N GLU A 71 -0.48 22.47 -12.64
CA GLU A 71 -0.70 23.90 -12.87
C GLU A 71 -1.40 24.57 -11.68
N ALA A 72 -2.44 23.93 -11.14
CA ALA A 72 -3.16 24.45 -9.99
C ALA A 72 -2.26 24.50 -8.73
N ALA A 73 -1.38 23.51 -8.54
CA ALA A 73 -0.41 23.51 -7.45
C ALA A 73 0.66 24.59 -7.63
N LYS A 74 1.18 24.78 -8.85
CA LYS A 74 2.21 25.77 -9.18
C LYS A 74 1.72 27.20 -9.02
N GLN A 75 0.47 27.46 -9.37
CA GLN A 75 -0.17 28.77 -9.27
C GLN A 75 -0.77 29.05 -7.88
N GLU A 76 -0.65 28.11 -6.94
CA GLU A 76 -1.30 28.14 -5.63
C GLU A 76 -2.83 28.38 -5.74
N ASP A 77 -3.46 27.87 -6.81
CA ASP A 77 -4.88 28.07 -7.11
C ASP A 77 -5.75 27.07 -6.33
N ALA A 78 -6.11 27.47 -5.11
CA ALA A 78 -6.99 26.70 -4.24
C ALA A 78 -8.36 26.39 -4.86
N LYS A 79 -8.87 27.24 -5.75
CA LYS A 79 -10.17 27.03 -6.41
C LYS A 79 -10.07 25.92 -7.45
N SER A 80 -9.02 25.94 -8.27
CA SER A 80 -8.77 24.87 -9.24
C SER A 80 -8.50 23.54 -8.54
N LEU A 81 -7.72 23.53 -7.46
CA LEU A 81 -7.50 22.32 -6.65
C LEU A 81 -8.80 21.77 -6.08
N SER A 82 -9.67 22.66 -5.58
CA SER A 82 -10.99 22.26 -5.06
C SER A 82 -11.89 21.69 -6.15
N ALA A 83 -11.79 22.18 -7.38
CA ALA A 83 -12.51 21.60 -8.51
C ALA A 83 -11.94 20.22 -8.90
N ILE A 84 -10.62 20.05 -8.89
CA ILE A 84 -9.93 18.81 -9.26
C ILE A 84 -10.28 17.65 -8.31
N PHE A 85 -10.28 17.91 -7.00
CA PHE A 85 -10.58 16.89 -5.99
C PHE A 85 -12.06 16.90 -5.53
N GLY A 86 -12.86 17.86 -5.99
CA GLY A 86 -14.27 17.97 -5.63
C GLY A 86 -14.52 18.20 -4.13
N PRO A 87 -15.79 18.14 -3.70
CA PRO A 87 -16.18 18.41 -2.30
C PRO A 87 -15.51 17.48 -1.27
N GLY A 88 -15.25 16.23 -1.67
CA GLY A 88 -14.59 15.23 -0.83
C GLY A 88 -13.11 15.55 -0.57
N GLY A 89 -12.48 16.40 -1.40
CA GLY A 89 -11.04 16.66 -1.37
C GLY A 89 -10.57 17.82 -0.50
N LYS A 90 -11.46 18.51 0.23
CA LYS A 90 -11.10 19.71 1.01
C LYS A 90 -9.95 19.46 1.98
N ASP A 91 -10.03 18.35 2.73
CA ASP A 91 -9.03 17.96 3.72
C ASP A 91 -7.69 17.50 3.09
N LEU A 92 -7.66 17.31 1.77
CA LEU A 92 -6.45 17.00 1.00
C LEU A 92 -5.71 18.26 0.54
N ILE A 93 -6.41 19.40 0.47
CA ILE A 93 -5.87 20.67 0.00
C ILE A 93 -5.39 21.52 1.17
N ALA A 94 -6.11 21.47 2.28
CA ALA A 94 -5.85 22.26 3.48
C ALA A 94 -6.02 21.39 4.73
N THR A 95 -4.93 21.17 5.45
CA THR A 95 -4.92 20.37 6.69
C THR A 95 -5.20 21.20 7.95
N GLY A 96 -5.22 22.54 7.81
CA GLY A 96 -5.35 23.49 8.91
C GLY A 96 -4.02 24.13 9.31
N ASP A 97 -2.89 23.58 8.86
CA ASP A 97 -1.56 24.18 8.98
C ASP A 97 -1.11 24.72 7.61
N LYS A 98 -1.24 26.04 7.43
CA LYS A 98 -0.89 26.71 6.17
C LYS A 98 0.58 26.55 5.79
N ALA A 99 1.49 26.49 6.77
CA ALA A 99 2.92 26.37 6.49
C ALA A 99 3.25 24.96 6.00
N ALA A 100 2.66 23.94 6.64
CA ALA A 100 2.76 22.56 6.19
C ALA A 100 2.14 22.38 4.79
N ASP A 101 0.92 22.89 4.57
CA ASP A 101 0.22 22.79 3.28
C ASP A 101 1.04 23.44 2.14
N GLN A 102 1.65 24.60 2.40
CA GLN A 102 2.51 25.27 1.42
C GLN A 102 3.81 24.50 1.16
N ALA A 103 4.42 23.93 2.20
CA ALA A 103 5.63 23.12 2.07
C ALA A 103 5.38 21.85 1.25
N GLU A 104 4.26 21.16 1.48
CA GLU A 104 3.85 19.98 0.72
C GLU A 104 3.59 20.31 -0.74
N ARG A 105 2.89 21.42 -1.02
CA ARG A 105 2.64 21.89 -2.40
C ARG A 105 3.94 22.20 -3.14
N LYS A 106 4.86 22.93 -2.50
CA LYS A 106 6.19 23.24 -3.07
C LYS A 106 7.00 21.96 -3.31
N ARG A 107 6.94 20.99 -2.40
CA ARG A 107 7.60 19.68 -2.57
C ARG A 107 7.04 18.93 -3.78
N PHE A 108 5.72 18.93 -3.96
CA PHE A 108 5.08 18.32 -5.12
C PHE A 108 5.50 18.99 -6.43
N VAL A 109 5.40 20.33 -6.52
CA VAL A 109 5.77 21.09 -7.73
C VAL A 109 7.24 20.83 -8.09
N ARG A 110 8.15 20.91 -7.12
CA ARG A 110 9.57 20.62 -7.34
C ARG A 110 9.80 19.19 -7.81
N GLY A 111 9.14 18.22 -7.19
CA GLY A 111 9.25 16.81 -7.59
C GLY A 111 8.77 16.59 -9.02
N TYR A 112 7.62 17.18 -9.37
CA TYR A 112 7.05 17.10 -10.71
C TYR A 112 7.97 17.71 -11.78
N GLU A 113 8.56 18.87 -11.50
CA GLU A 113 9.51 19.56 -12.40
C GLU A 113 10.85 18.81 -12.52
N GLU A 114 11.28 18.10 -11.48
CA GLU A 114 12.52 17.31 -11.50
C GLU A 114 12.39 16.04 -12.35
N LYS A 115 11.30 15.30 -12.16
CA LYS A 115 10.92 14.14 -12.96
C LYS A 115 9.45 13.84 -12.73
N ASN A 116 8.70 13.56 -13.79
CA ASN A 116 7.37 13.01 -13.66
C ASN A 116 7.16 11.88 -14.67
N GLN A 117 6.42 10.86 -14.25
CA GLN A 117 6.03 9.76 -15.10
C GLN A 117 4.63 9.31 -14.71
N LEU A 118 3.73 9.24 -15.69
CA LEU A 118 2.42 8.65 -15.49
C LEU A 118 2.52 7.16 -15.83
N VAL A 119 2.26 6.30 -14.84
CA VAL A 119 2.32 4.85 -15.00
C VAL A 119 0.90 4.30 -15.05
N PRO A 120 0.47 3.71 -16.18
CA PRO A 120 -0.79 2.98 -16.23
C PRO A 120 -0.67 1.69 -15.43
N GLU A 121 -1.55 1.51 -14.46
CA GLU A 121 -1.66 0.26 -13.69
C GLU A 121 -2.69 -0.67 -14.34
N THR A 122 -3.75 -0.10 -14.91
CA THR A 122 -4.77 -0.79 -15.71
C THR A 122 -5.33 0.18 -16.77
N ASP A 123 -6.18 -0.30 -17.68
CA ASP A 123 -6.89 0.54 -18.66
C ASP A 123 -7.79 1.62 -18.01
N LYS A 124 -8.04 1.53 -16.70
CA LYS A 124 -8.90 2.44 -15.94
C LYS A 124 -8.19 3.09 -14.76
N ARG A 125 -6.87 2.97 -14.65
CA ARG A 125 -6.11 3.47 -13.49
C ARG A 125 -4.69 3.83 -13.86
N ALA A 126 -4.27 5.01 -13.45
CA ALA A 126 -2.90 5.47 -13.61
C ALA A 126 -2.42 6.17 -12.34
N THR A 127 -1.15 5.99 -12.02
CA THR A 127 -0.49 6.63 -10.89
C THR A 127 0.62 7.54 -11.39
N LEU A 128 0.63 8.77 -10.86
CA LEU A 128 1.68 9.73 -11.12
C LEU A 128 2.87 9.45 -10.21
N LEU A 129 4.04 9.23 -10.78
CA LEU A 129 5.32 9.19 -10.07
C LEU A 129 6.01 10.56 -10.18
N VAL A 130 6.55 11.08 -9.09
CA VAL A 130 7.23 12.39 -9.04
C VAL A 130 8.62 12.32 -8.39
N GLY A 131 9.54 13.14 -8.90
CA GLY A 131 10.91 13.26 -8.40
C GLY A 131 11.81 12.09 -8.79
N LYS A 132 13.10 12.20 -8.43
CA LYS A 132 14.13 11.19 -8.78
C LYS A 132 13.86 9.80 -8.21
N GLU A 133 13.21 9.74 -7.06
CA GLU A 133 12.89 8.50 -6.36
C GLU A 133 11.59 7.85 -6.85
N ASP A 134 11.01 8.36 -7.95
CA ASP A 134 9.77 7.84 -8.54
C ASP A 134 8.63 7.72 -7.52
N TRP A 135 8.52 8.74 -6.66
CA TRP A 135 7.61 8.71 -5.52
C TRP A 135 6.15 8.71 -6.00
N PRO A 136 5.34 7.70 -5.65
CA PRO A 136 3.95 7.64 -6.10
C PRO A 136 3.12 8.72 -5.42
N PHE A 137 2.48 9.55 -6.25
CA PHE A 137 1.47 10.50 -5.81
C PHE A 137 0.30 9.71 -5.20
N PRO A 138 -0.17 10.08 -4.00
CA PRO A 138 -1.05 9.21 -3.22
C PRO A 138 -2.49 9.12 -3.75
N ILE A 139 -2.88 9.99 -4.69
CA ILE A 139 -4.24 10.04 -5.23
C ILE A 139 -4.17 9.57 -6.69
N PRO A 140 -4.54 8.32 -7.00
CA PRO A 140 -4.48 7.82 -8.37
C PRO A 140 -5.52 8.50 -9.26
N VAL A 141 -5.29 8.49 -10.57
CA VAL A 141 -6.29 8.89 -11.56
C VAL A 141 -7.01 7.63 -12.04
N VAL A 142 -8.33 7.63 -11.94
CA VAL A 142 -9.19 6.50 -12.31
C VAL A 142 -10.14 6.89 -13.44
N LYS A 143 -10.52 5.90 -14.26
CA LYS A 143 -11.46 6.07 -15.37
C LYS A 143 -12.83 5.52 -14.99
N GLU A 144 -13.86 6.31 -15.21
CA GLU A 144 -15.25 5.86 -15.19
C GLU A 144 -15.99 6.27 -16.45
N GLY A 145 -16.60 5.30 -17.13
CA GLY A 145 -17.07 5.49 -18.50
C GLY A 145 -15.92 5.96 -19.41
N GLU A 146 -16.06 7.15 -19.97
CA GLU A 146 -15.06 7.79 -20.84
C GLU A 146 -14.30 8.95 -20.17
N THR A 147 -14.50 9.18 -18.88
CA THR A 147 -13.86 10.29 -18.17
C THR A 147 -12.91 9.83 -17.10
N TRP A 148 -11.90 10.67 -16.85
CA TRP A 148 -10.87 10.46 -15.84
C TRP A 148 -11.02 11.46 -14.71
N PHE A 149 -10.77 11.04 -13.47
CA PHE A 149 -10.75 11.89 -12.29
C PHE A 149 -9.86 11.29 -11.21
N PHE A 150 -9.53 12.08 -10.19
CA PHE A 150 -8.72 11.60 -9.06
C PHE A 150 -9.59 10.80 -8.07
N ASP A 151 -9.16 9.60 -7.66
CA ASP A 151 -9.83 8.84 -6.60
C ASP A 151 -9.45 9.41 -5.23
N VAL A 152 -10.26 10.39 -4.80
CA VAL A 152 -10.07 11.13 -3.55
C VAL A 152 -10.32 10.25 -2.33
N LYS A 153 -11.17 9.23 -2.44
CA LYS A 153 -11.45 8.33 -1.32
C LYS A 153 -10.22 7.48 -1.04
N GLU A 154 -9.70 6.83 -2.07
CA GLU A 154 -8.45 6.04 -1.96
C GLU A 154 -7.29 6.94 -1.54
N GLY A 155 -7.18 8.15 -2.10
CA GLY A 155 -6.15 9.11 -1.74
C GLY A 155 -6.14 9.50 -0.26
N LYS A 156 -7.31 9.62 0.38
CA LYS A 156 -7.41 9.87 1.83
C LYS A 156 -6.91 8.70 2.65
N GLU A 157 -7.27 7.48 2.26
CA GLU A 157 -6.83 6.26 2.94
C GLU A 157 -5.30 6.11 2.84
N GLU A 158 -4.74 6.32 1.65
CA GLU A 158 -3.28 6.26 1.44
C GLU A 158 -2.53 7.33 2.22
N LEU A 159 -3.03 8.57 2.28
CA LEU A 159 -2.41 9.62 3.08
C LEU A 159 -2.44 9.33 4.58
N LEU A 160 -3.53 8.73 5.07
CA LEU A 160 -3.62 8.26 6.44
C LEU A 160 -2.59 7.15 6.71
N ASN A 161 -2.51 6.16 5.83
CA ASN A 161 -1.53 5.06 5.93
C ASN A 161 -0.10 5.60 5.97
N ARG A 162 0.25 6.57 5.11
CA ARG A 162 1.56 7.22 5.11
C ARG A 162 1.85 7.96 6.42
N ARG A 163 0.84 8.59 7.04
CA ARG A 163 0.99 9.27 8.33
C ARG A 163 1.22 8.26 9.44
N ILE A 164 0.45 7.17 9.46
CA ILE A 164 0.63 6.06 10.41
C ILE A 164 2.04 5.50 10.28
N GLY A 165 2.46 5.13 9.07
CA GLY A 165 3.81 4.58 8.85
C GLY A 165 4.94 5.53 9.28
N ARG A 166 4.81 6.84 9.04
CA ARG A 166 5.79 7.82 9.55
C ARG A 166 5.81 7.89 11.07
N ASN A 167 4.64 7.86 11.72
CA ASN A 167 4.53 7.89 13.17
C ASN A 167 5.09 6.62 13.80
N GLU A 168 4.84 5.45 13.20
CA GLU A 168 5.38 4.16 13.62
C GLU A 168 6.91 4.15 13.50
N LEU A 169 7.46 4.59 12.36
CA LEU A 169 8.91 4.71 12.21
C LEU A 169 9.52 5.68 13.24
N SER A 170 8.83 6.80 13.53
CA SER A 170 9.27 7.75 14.56
C SER A 170 9.27 7.11 15.95
N ALA A 171 8.26 6.32 16.29
CA ALA A 171 8.21 5.60 17.55
C ALA A 171 9.36 4.59 17.67
N ILE A 172 9.68 3.87 16.60
CA ILE A 172 10.84 2.97 16.55
C ILE A 172 12.14 3.75 16.81
N GLN A 173 12.32 4.91 16.16
CA GLN A 173 13.50 5.76 16.39
C GLN A 173 13.60 6.25 17.84
N VAL A 174 12.48 6.61 18.47
CA VAL A 174 12.45 6.96 19.90
C VAL A 174 12.87 5.78 20.77
N CYS A 175 12.38 4.57 20.49
CA CYS A 175 12.78 3.37 21.23
C CYS A 175 14.28 3.08 21.09
N LEU A 176 14.86 3.25 19.89
CA LEU A 176 16.30 3.10 19.66
C LEU A 176 17.10 4.16 20.43
N ALA A 177 16.73 5.44 20.31
CA ALA A 177 17.37 6.53 21.03
C ALA A 177 17.31 6.33 22.56
N TYR A 178 16.20 5.79 23.08
CA TYR A 178 16.09 5.46 24.50
C TYR A 178 17.08 4.38 24.93
N VAL A 179 17.24 3.32 24.12
CA VAL A 179 18.20 2.25 24.41
C VAL A 179 19.64 2.77 24.36
N ASP A 180 19.95 3.63 23.39
CA ASP A 180 21.27 4.24 23.27
C ASP A 180 21.59 5.15 24.47
N ALA A 181 20.66 6.03 24.85
CA ALA A 181 20.79 6.87 26.04
C ALA A 181 20.95 6.04 27.33
N GLN A 182 20.21 4.93 27.46
CA GLN A 182 20.34 4.02 28.60
C GLN A 182 21.71 3.34 28.67
N ARG A 183 22.23 2.87 27.52
CA ARG A 183 23.56 2.25 27.45
C ARG A 183 24.64 3.26 27.81
N GLU A 184 24.57 4.46 27.25
CA GLU A 184 25.51 5.53 27.55
C GLU A 184 25.48 5.91 29.04
N TYR A 185 24.29 6.05 29.64
CA TYR A 185 24.16 6.26 31.07
C TYR A 185 24.80 5.12 31.89
N ALA A 186 24.58 3.86 31.50
CA ALA A 186 25.14 2.70 32.20
C ALA A 186 26.67 2.65 32.14
N PHE A 187 27.26 2.96 30.98
CA PHE A 187 28.72 3.08 30.84
C PHE A 187 29.27 4.19 31.75
N ARG A 188 28.67 5.39 31.70
CA ARG A 188 29.07 6.52 32.56
C ARG A 188 28.89 6.20 34.06
N SER A 189 27.87 5.42 34.42
CA SER A 189 27.63 4.97 35.79
C SER A 189 28.71 3.98 36.26
N GLN A 190 29.14 3.06 35.38
CA GLN A 190 30.24 2.15 35.69
C GLN A 190 31.54 2.91 36.01
N GLU A 191 31.86 3.93 35.23
CA GLU A 191 33.05 4.76 35.45
C GLU A 191 32.98 5.53 36.78
N LYS A 192 31.80 6.05 37.14
CA LYS A 192 31.62 6.89 38.34
C LYS A 192 31.38 6.11 39.63
N LEU A 193 30.67 4.98 39.56
CA LEU A 193 30.17 4.21 40.71
C LEU A 193 30.74 2.79 40.78
N GLY A 194 31.51 2.35 39.79
CA GLY A 194 32.06 0.99 39.71
C GLY A 194 31.05 -0.09 39.33
N LEU A 195 29.80 0.30 39.01
CA LEU A 195 28.69 -0.62 38.70
C LEU A 195 27.93 -0.11 37.48
N MET A 196 27.68 -0.99 36.51
CA MET A 196 26.77 -0.72 35.39
C MET A 196 25.33 -0.61 35.90
N GLN A 197 24.74 0.58 35.84
CA GLN A 197 23.36 0.80 36.25
C GLN A 197 22.61 1.60 35.19
N TYR A 198 21.41 1.12 34.82
CA TYR A 198 20.51 1.86 33.96
C TYR A 198 19.78 2.98 34.73
N ALA A 199 19.50 4.08 34.04
CA ALA A 199 18.75 5.19 34.60
C ALA A 199 17.33 4.75 34.93
N GLN A 200 16.88 5.08 36.14
CA GLN A 200 15.53 4.77 36.63
C GLN A 200 14.53 5.90 36.31
N LYS A 201 15.00 7.00 35.73
CA LYS A 201 14.20 8.20 35.44
C LYS A 201 14.60 8.75 34.07
N PHE A 202 13.62 9.32 33.37
CA PHE A 202 13.91 10.15 32.20
C PHE A 202 14.49 11.49 32.62
N TRP A 203 13.80 12.23 33.47
CA TRP A 203 14.28 13.51 33.98
C TRP A 203 15.11 13.31 35.24
N SER A 204 16.31 13.89 35.25
CA SER A 204 17.11 13.92 36.47
C SER A 204 16.43 14.76 37.55
N SER A 205 16.63 14.36 38.79
CA SER A 205 16.21 15.12 39.97
C SER A 205 16.93 16.47 39.98
N LYS A 206 16.32 17.51 40.57
CA LYS A 206 16.90 18.87 40.60
C LYS A 206 18.35 18.86 41.11
N GLY A 207 19.27 19.37 40.27
CA GLY A 207 20.70 19.46 40.57
C GLY A 207 21.46 18.13 40.54
N LYS A 208 20.81 17.03 40.14
CA LYS A 208 21.42 15.71 39.97
C LYS A 208 21.50 15.35 38.48
N LYS A 209 22.32 14.35 38.18
CA LYS A 209 22.45 13.71 36.85
C LYS A 209 22.09 12.22 37.00
N ASP A 210 20.92 11.94 37.56
CA ASP A 210 20.41 10.60 37.93
C ASP A 210 19.29 10.07 36.99
N GLY A 211 19.11 10.71 35.83
CA GLY A 211 18.18 10.33 34.78
C GLY A 211 18.78 10.54 33.39
N LEU A 212 18.05 10.19 32.34
CA LEU A 212 18.51 10.31 30.94
C LEU A 212 18.60 11.75 30.42
N TYR A 213 17.99 12.70 31.11
CA TYR A 213 18.01 14.11 30.73
C TYR A 213 18.38 14.99 31.92
N TRP A 214 19.21 16.00 31.66
CA TRP A 214 19.45 17.14 32.53
C TRP A 214 19.82 18.36 31.67
N GLU A 215 19.48 19.55 32.16
CA GLU A 215 19.89 20.78 31.50
C GLU A 215 21.41 20.91 31.54
N THR A 216 22.02 21.16 30.37
CA THR A 216 23.47 21.21 30.21
C THR A 216 23.90 22.65 29.96
N LYS A 217 24.80 23.17 30.78
CA LYS A 217 25.41 24.49 30.56
C LYS A 217 26.52 24.41 29.52
N ALA A 218 26.86 25.54 28.91
CA ALA A 218 27.97 25.62 27.96
C ALA A 218 29.27 25.06 28.57
N GLY A 219 29.88 24.09 27.90
CA GLY A 219 31.11 23.42 28.34
C GLY A 219 30.91 22.25 29.32
N GLU A 220 29.69 21.97 29.76
CA GLU A 220 29.40 20.75 30.54
C GLU A 220 29.15 19.54 29.64
N GLU A 221 29.41 18.35 30.18
CA GLU A 221 29.06 17.09 29.56
C GLU A 221 27.53 16.98 29.38
N PRO A 222 27.04 16.77 28.15
CA PRO A 222 25.61 16.68 27.88
C PRO A 222 25.00 15.43 28.49
N SER A 223 23.68 15.46 28.68
CA SER A 223 22.95 14.23 28.95
C SER A 223 23.15 13.22 27.82
N PRO A 224 23.05 11.91 28.13
CA PRO A 224 22.86 10.88 27.12
C PRO A 224 21.71 11.21 26.16
#